data_AF-A0A3M8BAC2-F1
#
_entry.id   AF-A0A3M8BAC2-F1
#
_cell.length_a   1.000
_cell.length_b   1.000
_cell.length_c   1.000
_cell.angle_alpha   90.00
_cell.angle_beta   90.00
_cell.angle_gamma   90.00
#
_symmetry.space_group_name_H-M   'P 1'
#
loop_
_entity.id
_entity.type
_entity.pdbx_description
1 polymer ?
#
loop_
_entity_poly.entity_id
_entity_poly.type
_entity_poly.pdbx_seq_one_letter_code
_entity_poly.pdbx_strand_id
1 'polypeptide(L)'
;MRELWDGRTPDGGQALESFAVGAALGGAFSVGTSWLAKGAERVRGALKRGASSKVEGTGKAGVEPGSTPIEHRYAIDPETGKLIHFDWTATRRVDPVKDAHIIERVSEIKSRLSKKVLKKGGNFGYAEVDIPVVEQKEFYSSSQVDFTSGNSNLEGFSLKPENPIFRATKAPDKKGDDFVREADTEYKILNDLAEKIGENNNVAGKVKLFTEKDTCGSCNNIISQFKERYPNIKIEVIHNGGELIAPKNMSNIGEY
;
A
#
# COMPACT_ATOMS: atom_id res chain seq x y z
N MET A 1 -7.99 -9.85 -66.57
CA MET A 1 -9.04 -9.52 -67.56
C MET A 1 -10.38 -9.50 -66.86
N ARG A 2 -11.14 -8.41 -67.05
CA ARG A 2 -12.55 -8.14 -66.67
C ARG A 2 -12.83 -7.60 -65.26
N GLU A 3 -12.91 -6.27 -65.25
CA GLU A 3 -13.82 -5.41 -64.50
C GLU A 3 -15.25 -5.98 -64.40
N LEU A 4 -16.00 -5.66 -63.35
CA LEU A 4 -17.08 -4.66 -63.43
C LEU A 4 -17.81 -4.47 -62.09
N TRP A 5 -18.06 -3.20 -61.83
CA TRP A 5 -18.90 -2.61 -60.81
C TRP A 5 -20.36 -3.06 -60.93
N ASP A 6 -21.06 -3.18 -59.80
CA ASP A 6 -22.37 -2.52 -59.68
C ASP A 6 -22.57 -2.07 -58.23
N GLY A 7 -22.84 -0.79 -58.08
CA GLY A 7 -23.05 -0.12 -56.81
C GLY A 7 -24.53 -0.08 -56.47
N ARG A 8 -24.88 -0.53 -55.25
CA ARG A 8 -26.08 -0.07 -54.53
C ARG A 8 -25.77 -0.02 -53.03
N THR A 9 -25.65 1.18 -52.51
CA THR A 9 -26.16 1.56 -51.17
C THR A 9 -27.40 2.45 -51.41
N PRO A 10 -28.34 2.64 -50.46
CA PRO A 10 -28.21 2.46 -49.01
C PRO A 10 -29.38 1.70 -48.34
N ASP A 11 -29.18 1.18 -47.12
CA ASP A 11 -29.93 1.63 -45.94
C ASP A 11 -29.62 0.80 -44.69
N GLY A 12 -29.34 1.55 -43.62
CA GLY A 12 -29.80 1.33 -42.25
C GLY A 12 -29.63 -0.05 -41.60
N GLY A 13 -28.72 -0.12 -40.62
CA GLY A 13 -28.97 -0.95 -39.43
C GLY A 13 -27.78 -1.74 -38.92
N GLN A 14 -27.26 -1.25 -37.78
CA GLN A 14 -26.68 -2.04 -36.69
C GLN A 14 -25.42 -2.85 -36.98
N ALA A 15 -24.31 -2.32 -36.49
CA ALA A 15 -23.10 -3.06 -36.17
C ALA A 15 -23.39 -4.11 -35.09
N LEU A 16 -23.01 -5.36 -35.35
CA LEU A 16 -22.51 -6.25 -34.31
C LEU A 16 -21.46 -7.16 -34.93
N GLU A 17 -20.23 -6.95 -34.46
CA GLU A 17 -19.04 -7.69 -34.84
C GLU A 17 -19.18 -9.18 -34.51
N SER A 18 -18.77 -9.98 -35.48
CA SER A 18 -18.48 -11.40 -35.47
C SER A 18 -17.24 -11.75 -34.61
N PHE A 19 -17.26 -12.90 -33.94
CA PHE A 19 -16.45 -14.08 -34.27
C PHE A 19 -16.38 -15.04 -33.08
N ALA A 20 -16.98 -16.22 -33.26
CA ALA A 20 -16.76 -17.41 -32.46
C ALA A 20 -15.81 -18.34 -33.21
N VAL A 21 -14.63 -18.61 -32.64
CA VAL A 21 -13.73 -19.76 -32.91
C VAL A 21 -12.92 -19.91 -31.62
N GLY A 22 -12.72 -21.04 -30.96
CA GLY A 22 -13.08 -22.44 -31.11
C GLY A 22 -12.38 -23.16 -29.95
N ALA A 23 -13.04 -24.11 -29.30
CA ALA A 23 -12.46 -24.87 -28.19
C ALA A 23 -11.52 -25.98 -28.70
N ALA A 24 -10.37 -26.17 -28.03
CA ALA A 24 -9.62 -27.43 -28.09
C ALA A 24 -8.91 -27.73 -26.76
N LEU A 25 -9.62 -28.55 -25.98
CA LEU A 25 -9.24 -29.51 -24.93
C LEU A 25 -7.76 -29.78 -24.63
N GLY A 26 -7.45 -29.91 -23.33
CA GLY A 26 -6.53 -30.96 -22.85
C GLY A 26 -5.57 -30.55 -21.73
N GLY A 27 -5.98 -30.66 -20.46
CA GLY A 27 -5.07 -30.59 -19.32
C GLY A 27 -5.76 -30.24 -18.00
N ALA A 28 -6.19 -31.26 -17.26
CA ALA A 28 -6.82 -31.09 -15.96
C ALA A 28 -5.80 -30.63 -14.90
N PHE A 29 -5.95 -29.40 -14.43
CA PHE A 29 -5.52 -28.99 -13.09
C PHE A 29 -6.68 -28.27 -12.42
N SER A 30 -7.34 -28.96 -11.50
CA SER A 30 -8.29 -28.37 -10.56
C SER A 30 -7.52 -27.54 -9.54
N VAL A 31 -7.32 -26.25 -9.85
CA VAL A 31 -6.89 -25.26 -8.85
C VAL A 31 -8.13 -24.42 -8.52
N GLY A 32 -8.61 -24.55 -7.30
CA GLY A 32 -9.85 -23.94 -6.83
C GLY A 32 -9.82 -22.42 -6.92
N THR A 33 -10.48 -21.86 -7.93
CA THR A 33 -10.86 -20.45 -7.98
C THR A 33 -12.15 -20.27 -7.17
N SER A 34 -12.02 -19.84 -5.92
CA SER A 34 -13.16 -19.37 -5.12
C SER A 34 -12.81 -18.07 -4.40
N TRP A 35 -12.69 -16.96 -5.13
CA TRP A 35 -12.67 -15.61 -4.55
C TRP A 35 -13.26 -14.52 -5.49
N LEU A 36 -14.18 -14.88 -6.41
CA LEU A 36 -14.83 -13.92 -7.33
C LEU A 36 -16.35 -14.13 -7.52
N ALA A 37 -17.09 -14.41 -6.45
CA ALA A 37 -18.56 -14.44 -6.52
C ALA A 37 -19.22 -14.10 -5.18
N LYS A 38 -19.16 -12.82 -4.78
CA LYS A 38 -20.12 -12.27 -3.80
C LYS A 38 -20.27 -10.76 -3.97
N GLY A 39 -20.99 -10.35 -5.01
CA GLY A 39 -21.21 -8.91 -5.25
C GLY A 39 -22.12 -8.55 -6.41
N ALA A 40 -23.00 -9.44 -6.87
CA ALA A 40 -23.89 -9.12 -7.98
C ALA A 40 -25.24 -9.85 -7.87
N GLU A 41 -26.03 -9.56 -6.83
CA GLU A 41 -27.48 -9.83 -6.87
C GLU A 41 -28.23 -9.12 -5.72
N ARG A 42 -28.61 -7.85 -5.94
CA ARG A 42 -29.89 -7.24 -5.51
C ARG A 42 -29.96 -5.78 -5.92
N VAL A 43 -30.13 -5.53 -7.23
CA VAL A 43 -30.71 -4.28 -7.73
C VAL A 43 -31.89 -4.65 -8.62
N ARG A 44 -33.02 -4.94 -7.97
CA ARG A 44 -34.36 -4.83 -8.57
C ARG A 44 -35.31 -4.34 -7.48
N GLY A 45 -35.66 -3.07 -7.54
CA GLY A 45 -36.72 -2.50 -6.70
C GLY A 45 -36.38 -1.10 -6.19
N ALA A 46 -36.60 -0.08 -7.04
CA ALA A 46 -37.12 1.25 -6.67
C ALA A 46 -36.72 2.28 -7.74
N LEU A 47 -37.28 2.15 -8.95
CA LEU A 47 -37.51 3.32 -9.79
C LEU A 47 -38.70 4.08 -9.18
N LYS A 48 -38.44 5.28 -8.65
CA LYS A 48 -39.32 6.48 -8.64
C LYS A 48 -39.02 7.33 -7.40
N ARG A 49 -38.29 8.42 -7.61
CA ARG A 49 -38.73 9.82 -7.42
C ARG A 49 -37.53 10.73 -7.60
N GLY A 50 -37.70 11.72 -8.46
CA GLY A 50 -36.63 12.60 -8.91
C GLY A 50 -36.18 13.59 -7.84
N ALA A 51 -34.93 14.02 -7.99
CA ALA A 51 -34.49 15.38 -7.74
C ALA A 51 -33.23 15.58 -8.59
N SER A 52 -33.33 16.50 -9.54
CA SER A 52 -32.21 17.01 -10.34
C SER A 52 -31.34 17.90 -9.45
N SER A 53 -30.05 17.58 -9.31
CA SER A 53 -29.04 18.61 -9.09
C SER A 53 -27.80 18.29 -9.92
N LYS A 54 -27.59 19.18 -10.89
CA LYS A 54 -26.41 19.27 -11.73
C LYS A 54 -25.22 19.65 -10.85
N VAL A 55 -24.13 18.87 -10.90
CA VAL A 55 -22.81 19.32 -10.43
C VAL A 55 -21.80 18.99 -11.53
N GLU A 56 -21.45 20.01 -12.31
CA GLU A 56 -20.19 20.07 -13.05
C GLU A 56 -19.08 20.42 -12.05
N GLY A 57 -17.97 19.69 -12.08
CA GLY A 57 -16.85 19.94 -11.16
C GLY A 57 -15.62 19.08 -11.45
N THR A 58 -14.81 19.55 -12.40
CA THR A 58 -13.36 19.33 -12.57
C THR A 58 -12.73 18.11 -11.87
N GLY A 59 -12.58 17.01 -12.62
CA GLY A 59 -11.88 15.82 -12.16
C GLY A 59 -10.38 16.05 -12.00
N LYS A 60 -9.94 16.36 -10.78
CA LYS A 60 -8.67 15.81 -10.29
C LYS A 60 -9.00 14.42 -9.74
N ALA A 61 -8.27 13.39 -10.17
CA ALA A 61 -8.40 12.05 -9.63
C ALA A 61 -8.29 12.13 -8.10
N GLY A 62 -9.39 11.88 -7.39
CA GLY A 62 -9.43 11.95 -5.94
C GLY A 62 -8.53 10.88 -5.37
N VAL A 63 -7.48 11.29 -4.67
CA VAL A 63 -6.73 10.37 -3.79
C VAL A 63 -7.72 9.97 -2.69
N GLU A 64 -8.07 8.69 -2.60
CA GLU A 64 -8.92 8.22 -1.51
C GLU A 64 -8.27 8.59 -0.17
N PRO A 65 -9.01 9.04 0.85
CA PRO A 65 -8.41 9.58 2.07
C PRO A 65 -7.71 8.54 2.98
N GLY A 66 -7.30 7.37 2.47
CA GLY A 66 -6.81 6.23 3.25
C GLY A 66 -7.93 5.44 3.94
N SER A 67 -7.61 4.23 4.40
CA SER A 67 -8.49 3.32 5.14
C SER A 67 -8.51 3.50 6.66
N THR A 68 -7.64 4.32 7.25
CA THR A 68 -7.70 4.66 8.68
C THR A 68 -8.95 5.50 9.00
N PRO A 69 -9.82 5.09 9.95
CA PRO A 69 -11.03 5.83 10.32
C PRO A 69 -10.71 7.26 10.76
N ILE A 70 -11.57 8.22 10.44
CA ILE A 70 -11.33 9.65 10.70
C ILE A 70 -11.12 9.91 12.20
N GLU A 71 -11.91 9.25 13.04
CA GLU A 71 -11.84 9.29 14.50
C GLU A 71 -10.51 8.76 15.06
N HIS A 72 -9.76 7.97 14.29
CA HIS A 72 -8.46 7.42 14.66
C HIS A 72 -7.27 8.21 14.07
N ARG A 73 -7.54 9.33 13.38
CA ARG A 73 -6.53 10.18 12.75
C ARG A 73 -5.96 11.21 13.73
N TYR A 74 -5.43 10.73 14.84
CA TYR A 74 -4.76 11.56 15.82
C TYR A 74 -3.52 10.88 16.38
N ALA A 75 -2.65 11.71 16.96
CA ALA A 75 -1.49 11.27 17.72
C ALA A 75 -1.53 11.93 19.10
N ILE A 76 -1.08 11.22 20.11
CA ILE A 76 -0.95 11.73 21.48
C ILE A 76 0.52 11.68 21.89
N ASP A 77 1.01 12.78 22.43
CA ASP A 77 2.32 12.86 23.05
C ASP A 77 2.39 11.87 24.23
N PRO A 78 3.34 10.91 24.20
CA PRO A 78 3.42 9.88 25.23
C PRO A 78 3.80 10.43 26.61
N GLU A 79 4.51 11.57 26.68
CA GLU A 79 4.99 12.22 27.90
C GLU A 79 3.91 13.13 28.50
N THR A 80 3.29 13.96 27.67
CA THR A 80 2.33 14.98 28.15
C THR A 80 0.87 14.52 28.11
N GLY A 81 0.56 13.48 27.33
CA GLY A 81 -0.82 13.01 27.11
C GLY A 81 -1.66 13.96 26.24
N LYS A 82 -1.05 14.96 25.61
CA LYS A 82 -1.75 15.94 24.76
C LYS A 82 -1.85 15.48 23.32
N LEU A 83 -2.94 15.87 22.65
CA LEU A 83 -3.10 15.70 21.21
C LEU A 83 -2.02 16.51 20.46
N ILE A 84 -1.49 15.90 19.41
CA ILE A 84 -0.53 16.53 18.50
C ILE A 84 -1.26 16.89 17.21
N HIS A 85 -1.12 18.14 16.79
CA HIS A 85 -1.61 18.62 15.51
C HIS A 85 -0.51 18.49 14.46
N PHE A 86 -0.84 17.88 13.33
CA PHE A 86 0.07 17.68 12.20
C PHE A 86 -0.73 17.54 10.90
N ASP A 87 -0.06 17.70 9.76
CA ASP A 87 -0.70 17.57 8.46
C ASP A 87 -0.86 16.11 8.05
N TRP A 88 -2.12 15.66 7.93
CA TRP A 88 -2.39 14.30 7.51
C TRP A 88 -1.99 14.07 6.05
N THR A 89 -1.02 13.19 5.84
CA THR A 89 -0.63 12.74 4.51
C THR A 89 -1.62 11.68 4.01
N ALA A 90 -2.32 12.00 2.92
CA ALA A 90 -3.24 11.07 2.27
C ALA A 90 -2.48 9.85 1.73
N THR A 91 -3.13 8.68 1.82
CA THR A 91 -2.59 7.41 1.34
C THR A 91 -3.52 6.86 0.28
N ARG A 92 -3.00 6.07 -0.67
CA ARG A 92 -3.84 5.38 -1.67
C ARG A 92 -3.70 3.87 -1.56
N ARG A 93 -4.69 3.13 -2.02
CA ARG A 93 -4.52 1.68 -2.21
C ARG A 93 -3.45 1.39 -3.26
N VAL A 94 -2.70 0.32 -3.00
CA VAL A 94 -1.77 -0.26 -3.97
C VAL A 94 -2.53 -0.66 -5.25
N ASP A 95 -1.98 -0.32 -6.41
CA ASP A 95 -2.54 -0.71 -7.70
C ASP A 95 -1.95 -2.08 -8.09
N PRO A 96 -2.75 -3.13 -8.25
CA PRO A 96 -2.24 -4.49 -8.47
C PRO A 96 -1.52 -4.68 -9.80
N VAL A 97 -1.64 -3.73 -10.74
CA VAL A 97 -0.92 -3.75 -12.02
C VAL A 97 0.27 -2.81 -11.98
N LYS A 98 0.09 -1.56 -11.56
CA LYS A 98 1.18 -0.56 -11.58
C LYS A 98 2.21 -0.77 -10.48
N ASP A 99 1.78 -1.24 -9.31
CA ASP A 99 2.63 -1.47 -8.15
C ASP A 99 2.91 -2.98 -7.91
N ALA A 100 2.66 -3.83 -8.92
CA ALA A 100 2.87 -5.28 -8.83
C ALA A 100 4.30 -5.66 -8.36
N HIS A 101 5.31 -4.96 -8.86
CA HIS A 101 6.71 -5.15 -8.48
C HIS A 101 6.95 -4.94 -6.97
N ILE A 102 6.22 -4.03 -6.32
CA ILE A 102 6.31 -3.80 -4.87
C ILE A 102 5.72 -5.00 -4.13
N ILE A 103 4.58 -5.52 -4.59
CA ILE A 103 3.94 -6.69 -3.98
C ILE A 103 4.86 -7.92 -4.07
N GLU A 104 5.47 -8.14 -5.25
CA GLU A 104 6.44 -9.22 -5.46
C GLU A 104 7.69 -9.06 -4.59
N ARG A 105 8.25 -7.84 -4.52
CA ARG A 105 9.45 -7.57 -3.71
C ARG A 105 9.17 -7.72 -2.22
N VAL A 106 8.01 -7.26 -1.73
CA VAL A 106 7.56 -7.49 -0.36
C VAL A 106 7.40 -8.99 -0.08
N SER A 107 6.79 -9.75 -0.98
CA SER A 107 6.65 -11.20 -0.86
C SER A 107 8.01 -11.91 -0.77
N GLU A 108 8.98 -11.48 -1.56
CA GLU A 108 10.35 -11.99 -1.54
C GLU A 108 11.05 -11.68 -0.20
N ILE A 109 11.06 -10.42 0.24
CA ILE A 109 11.74 -10.03 1.48
C ILE A 109 11.08 -10.69 2.69
N LYS A 110 9.73 -10.79 2.72
CA LYS A 110 9.01 -11.51 3.79
C LYS A 110 9.40 -12.98 3.87
N SER A 111 9.87 -13.60 2.79
CA SER A 111 10.34 -15.00 2.83
C SER A 111 11.60 -15.21 3.68
N ARG A 112 12.32 -14.12 4.00
CA ARG A 112 13.49 -14.13 4.89
C ARG A 112 13.12 -14.14 6.38
N LEU A 113 11.88 -13.80 6.71
CA LEU A 113 11.39 -13.83 8.10
C LEU A 113 11.20 -15.27 8.57
N SER A 114 11.49 -15.52 9.86
CA SER A 114 11.29 -16.84 10.44
C SER A 114 9.81 -17.23 10.45
N LYS A 115 9.51 -18.54 10.41
CA LYS A 115 8.14 -19.05 10.55
C LYS A 115 7.43 -18.51 11.80
N LYS A 116 8.17 -18.33 12.91
CA LYS A 116 7.63 -17.77 14.16
C LYS A 116 7.17 -16.33 13.97
N VAL A 117 7.96 -15.50 13.29
CA VAL A 117 7.60 -14.11 12.97
C VAL A 117 6.39 -14.09 12.04
N LEU A 118 6.39 -14.90 10.98
CA LEU A 118 5.28 -14.97 10.02
C LEU A 118 3.96 -15.43 10.68
N LYS A 119 4.01 -16.41 11.60
CA LYS A 119 2.84 -16.91 12.35
C LYS A 119 2.24 -15.86 13.30
N LYS A 120 3.07 -14.97 13.89
CA LYS A 120 2.57 -13.85 14.71
C LYS A 120 1.78 -12.84 13.88
N GLY A 121 1.96 -12.83 12.55
CA GLY A 121 1.45 -11.79 11.69
C GLY A 121 2.15 -10.46 12.00
N GLY A 122 1.44 -9.35 11.87
CA GLY A 122 2.01 -8.02 12.02
C GLY A 122 1.99 -7.27 10.70
N ASN A 123 2.52 -6.05 10.72
CA ASN A 123 2.63 -5.24 9.53
C ASN A 123 3.99 -5.45 8.87
N PHE A 124 4.02 -5.38 7.55
CA PHE A 124 5.25 -5.26 6.78
C PHE A 124 5.26 -3.94 6.01
N GLY A 125 6.38 -3.24 6.06
CA GLY A 125 6.61 -1.99 5.33
C GLY A 125 7.78 -2.15 4.36
N TYR A 126 7.70 -1.46 3.24
CA TYR A 126 8.73 -1.40 2.22
C TYR A 126 8.78 0.02 1.65
N ALA A 127 9.94 0.55 1.33
CA ALA A 127 10.06 1.84 0.67
C ALA A 127 11.08 1.79 -0.46
N GLU A 128 10.69 2.36 -1.60
CA GLU A 128 11.61 2.69 -2.70
C GLU A 128 12.12 4.10 -2.48
N VAL A 129 13.44 4.28 -2.54
CA VAL A 129 14.12 5.53 -2.26
C VAL A 129 14.97 5.96 -3.44
N ASP A 130 14.59 7.09 -4.02
CA ASP A 130 15.34 7.80 -5.06
C ASP A 130 15.78 9.17 -4.51
N ILE A 131 16.81 9.14 -3.68
CA ILE A 131 17.49 10.31 -3.12
C ILE A 131 18.97 10.16 -3.46
N PRO A 132 19.60 11.14 -4.17
CA PRO A 132 20.97 10.98 -4.66
C PRO A 132 22.01 10.70 -3.58
N VAL A 133 21.85 11.29 -2.39
CA VAL A 133 22.80 11.11 -1.27
C VAL A 133 22.63 9.79 -0.51
N VAL A 134 21.55 9.04 -0.77
CA VAL A 134 21.28 7.75 -0.11
C VAL A 134 21.63 6.63 -1.09
N GLU A 135 22.69 5.86 -0.79
CA GLU A 135 23.12 4.74 -1.62
C GLU A 135 22.08 3.61 -1.64
N GLN A 136 21.53 3.28 -0.48
CA GLN A 136 20.50 2.26 -0.32
C GLN A 136 19.17 2.69 -0.97
N LYS A 137 18.68 1.89 -1.93
CA LYS A 137 17.49 2.22 -2.73
C LYS A 137 16.19 1.59 -2.22
N GLU A 138 16.30 0.62 -1.32
CA GLU A 138 15.16 -0.04 -0.71
C GLU A 138 15.30 -0.12 0.81
N PHE A 139 14.21 0.14 1.52
CA PHE A 139 14.10 -0.01 2.96
C PHE A 139 12.93 -0.92 3.26
N TYR A 140 13.04 -1.74 4.30
CA TYR A 140 11.98 -2.67 4.64
C TYR A 140 12.00 -2.99 6.13
N SER A 141 10.82 -3.20 6.69
CA SER A 141 10.69 -3.49 8.11
C SER A 141 9.50 -4.42 8.38
N SER A 142 9.57 -5.11 9.51
CA SER A 142 8.48 -5.89 10.07
C SER A 142 8.16 -5.38 11.46
N SER A 143 6.86 -5.23 11.78
CA SER A 143 6.43 -4.80 13.10
C SER A 143 6.71 -5.82 14.21
N GLN A 144 7.19 -7.02 13.86
CA GLN A 144 7.57 -8.09 14.79
C GLN A 144 9.09 -8.22 14.97
N VAL A 145 9.87 -7.35 14.33
CA VAL A 145 11.34 -7.37 14.35
C VAL A 145 11.84 -5.99 14.80
N ASP A 146 12.28 -5.91 16.05
CA ASP A 146 12.87 -4.69 16.61
C ASP A 146 14.40 -4.70 16.59
N PHE A 147 15.01 -5.89 16.56
CA PHE A 147 16.45 -6.12 16.52
C PHE A 147 16.76 -7.44 15.80
N THR A 148 17.99 -7.61 15.30
CA THR A 148 18.35 -8.81 14.52
C THR A 148 18.63 -10.04 15.40
N SER A 149 19.11 -9.84 16.62
CA SER A 149 19.69 -10.91 17.48
C SER A 149 20.76 -11.75 16.76
N GLY A 150 21.53 -11.15 15.84
CA GLY A 150 22.55 -11.86 15.07
C GLY A 150 22.00 -12.76 13.94
N ASN A 151 20.70 -12.66 13.62
CA ASN A 151 20.13 -13.37 12.49
C ASN A 151 20.47 -12.66 11.17
N SER A 152 21.36 -13.26 10.36
CA SER A 152 21.79 -12.73 9.06
C SER A 152 20.64 -12.58 8.06
N ASN A 153 19.55 -13.35 8.19
CA ASN A 153 18.38 -13.19 7.32
C ASN A 153 17.71 -11.81 7.50
N LEU A 154 17.96 -11.13 8.62
CA LEU A 154 17.44 -9.80 8.94
C LEU A 154 18.40 -8.67 8.54
N GLU A 155 19.50 -8.96 7.83
CA GLU A 155 20.42 -7.94 7.33
C GLU A 155 19.70 -6.92 6.42
N GLY A 156 19.95 -5.64 6.63
CA GLY A 156 19.31 -4.54 5.89
C GLY A 156 17.86 -4.25 6.28
N PHE A 157 17.26 -4.96 7.24
CA PHE A 157 15.96 -4.53 7.81
C PHE A 157 16.15 -3.21 8.58
N SER A 158 15.21 -2.29 8.41
CA SER A 158 15.07 -1.13 9.29
C SER A 158 14.50 -1.59 10.63
N LEU A 159 15.27 -1.37 11.70
CA LEU A 159 15.00 -1.84 13.05
C LEU A 159 14.46 -0.73 13.94
N LYS A 160 14.12 -1.06 15.19
CA LYS A 160 13.74 -0.03 16.17
C LYS A 160 14.98 0.83 16.48
N PRO A 161 14.97 2.15 16.20
CA PRO A 161 16.10 3.02 16.51
C PRO A 161 16.25 3.19 18.02
N GLU A 162 17.50 3.19 18.50
CA GLU A 162 17.82 3.52 19.90
C GLU A 162 17.69 5.04 20.15
N ASN A 163 18.17 5.84 19.20
CA ASN A 163 18.14 7.31 19.25
C ASN A 163 17.35 7.84 18.03
N PRO A 164 16.01 7.82 18.07
CA PRO A 164 15.20 8.23 16.93
C PRO A 164 15.32 9.74 16.65
N ILE A 165 15.39 10.09 15.37
CA ILE A 165 15.25 11.48 14.89
C ILE A 165 13.80 11.94 15.07
N PHE A 166 12.84 11.07 14.77
CA PHE A 166 11.41 11.33 14.97
C PHE A 166 10.88 10.40 16.05
N ARG A 167 10.34 10.94 17.14
CA ARG A 167 9.84 10.15 18.26
C ARG A 167 8.47 9.57 17.96
N ALA A 168 8.27 8.29 18.29
CA ALA A 168 6.96 7.64 18.20
C ALA A 168 5.98 8.25 19.20
N THR A 169 4.75 8.46 18.76
CA THR A 169 3.64 8.94 19.59
C THR A 169 2.62 7.84 19.83
N LYS A 170 1.67 8.06 20.73
CA LYS A 170 0.54 7.15 20.92
C LYS A 170 -0.48 7.34 19.80
N ALA A 171 -1.10 6.25 19.36
CA ALA A 171 -2.22 6.27 18.44
C ALA A 171 -3.10 5.01 18.61
N PRO A 172 -4.41 5.12 18.33
CA PRO A 172 -5.36 4.06 18.60
C PRO A 172 -5.18 2.89 17.64
N ASP A 173 -5.40 1.67 18.12
CA ASP A 173 -5.62 0.52 17.24
C ASP A 173 -7.05 0.44 16.69
N LYS A 174 -7.40 -0.72 16.14
CA LYS A 174 -8.74 -0.96 15.62
C LYS A 174 -9.83 -0.97 16.70
N LYS A 175 -9.47 -1.16 17.97
CA LYS A 175 -10.39 -1.13 19.11
C LYS A 175 -10.49 0.25 19.75
N GLY A 176 -9.62 1.19 19.35
CA GLY A 176 -9.52 2.51 19.95
C GLY A 176 -8.53 2.58 21.12
N ASP A 177 -7.77 1.51 21.37
CA ASP A 177 -6.80 1.48 22.48
C ASP A 177 -5.51 2.21 22.06
N ASP A 178 -5.15 3.26 22.80
CA ASP A 178 -3.96 4.08 22.54
C ASP A 178 -2.68 3.45 23.10
N PHE A 179 -1.68 3.27 22.24
CA PHE A 179 -0.33 2.86 22.66
C PHE A 179 0.75 3.47 21.79
N VAL A 180 1.98 3.49 22.31
CA VAL A 180 3.17 4.04 21.64
C VAL A 180 3.54 3.17 20.45
N ARG A 181 3.64 3.77 19.26
CA ARG A 181 3.85 3.07 17.99
C ARG A 181 5.31 2.89 17.58
N GLU A 182 6.16 2.57 18.55
CA GLU A 182 7.61 2.37 18.32
C GLU A 182 7.97 1.10 17.54
N ALA A 183 7.05 0.14 17.46
CA ALA A 183 7.23 -1.09 16.69
C ALA A 183 6.75 -0.94 15.23
N ASP A 184 6.04 0.13 14.89
CA ASP A 184 5.42 0.30 13.56
C ASP A 184 6.50 0.45 12.48
N THR A 185 6.22 -0.08 11.30
CA THR A 185 7.21 -0.21 10.21
C THR A 185 7.61 1.12 9.61
N GLU A 186 6.68 2.05 9.51
CA GLU A 186 6.84 3.39 8.98
C GLU A 186 7.73 4.22 9.90
N TYR A 187 7.57 4.06 11.22
CA TYR A 187 8.45 4.66 12.23
C TYR A 187 9.91 4.19 12.06
N LYS A 188 10.12 2.89 11.87
CA LYS A 188 11.47 2.30 11.69
C LYS A 188 12.10 2.75 10.38
N ILE A 189 11.38 2.62 9.26
CA ILE A 189 11.88 2.95 7.93
C ILE A 189 12.23 4.44 7.81
N LEU A 190 11.37 5.33 8.29
CA LEU A 190 11.61 6.78 8.13
C LEU A 190 12.71 7.30 9.05
N ASN A 191 12.91 6.71 10.24
CA ASN A 191 14.06 7.03 11.07
C ASN A 191 15.37 6.53 10.46
N ASP A 192 15.41 5.29 9.97
CA ASP A 192 16.58 4.72 9.28
C ASP A 192 16.96 5.53 8.02
N LEU A 193 15.95 5.90 7.22
CA LEU A 193 16.16 6.77 6.07
C LEU A 193 16.67 8.16 6.46
N ALA A 194 16.10 8.79 7.49
CA ALA A 194 16.54 10.10 7.96
C ALA A 194 17.96 10.07 8.52
N GLU A 195 18.36 8.99 9.19
CA GLU A 195 19.74 8.79 9.65
C GLU A 195 20.72 8.77 8.48
N LYS A 196 20.38 8.07 7.39
CA LYS A 196 21.21 8.01 6.17
C LYS A 196 21.25 9.31 5.38
N ILE A 197 20.18 10.12 5.43
CA ILE A 197 20.19 11.46 4.84
C ILE A 197 21.04 12.43 5.68
N GLY A 198 20.96 12.30 7.01
CA GLY A 198 21.65 13.17 7.95
C GLY A 198 21.00 14.56 8.10
N GLU A 199 21.82 15.56 8.40
CA GLU A 199 21.37 16.92 8.73
C GLU A 199 21.13 17.82 7.51
N ASN A 200 21.42 17.35 6.30
CA ASN A 200 21.19 18.14 5.09
C ASN A 200 19.70 18.14 4.72
N ASN A 201 18.98 19.13 5.24
CA ASN A 201 17.54 19.28 5.02
C ASN A 201 17.17 19.70 3.58
N ASN A 202 18.13 20.14 2.76
CA ASN A 202 17.86 20.65 1.41
C ASN A 202 17.89 19.55 0.33
N VAL A 203 18.12 18.28 0.71
CA VAL A 203 18.16 17.17 -0.26
C VAL A 203 16.82 16.99 -0.95
N ALA A 204 16.87 16.77 -2.27
CA ALA A 204 15.70 16.50 -3.08
C ALA A 204 15.65 15.02 -3.47
N GLY A 205 14.45 14.50 -3.64
CA GLY A 205 14.27 13.12 -4.09
C GLY A 205 12.83 12.66 -3.97
N LYS A 206 12.65 11.35 -4.10
CA LYS A 206 11.34 10.69 -4.00
C LYS A 206 11.43 9.48 -3.10
N VAL A 207 10.37 9.27 -2.34
CA VAL A 207 10.17 8.07 -1.53
C VAL A 207 8.79 7.53 -1.85
N LYS A 208 8.69 6.25 -2.20
CA LYS A 208 7.40 5.55 -2.28
C LYS A 208 7.35 4.54 -1.15
N LEU A 209 6.55 4.84 -0.13
CA LEU A 209 6.38 4.02 1.07
C LEU A 209 5.14 3.13 0.92
N PHE A 210 5.37 1.82 0.88
CA PHE A 210 4.36 0.78 0.97
C PHE A 210 4.21 0.27 2.39
N THR A 211 2.97 0.03 2.80
CA THR A 211 2.63 -0.59 4.08
C THR A 211 1.42 -1.54 3.91
N GLU A 212 1.44 -2.72 4.53
CA GLU A 212 0.30 -3.65 4.37
C GLU A 212 -0.98 -3.06 4.97
N LYS A 213 -0.88 -2.49 6.17
CA LYS A 213 -1.94 -1.76 6.87
C LYS A 213 -1.75 -0.27 6.64
N ASP A 214 -2.83 0.46 6.45
CA ASP A 214 -2.74 1.91 6.32
C ASP A 214 -2.19 2.59 7.59
N THR A 215 -1.65 3.78 7.41
CA THR A 215 -0.91 4.51 8.44
C THR A 215 -1.84 4.92 9.60
N CYS A 216 -1.42 4.62 10.83
CA CYS A 216 -2.06 5.14 12.03
C CYS A 216 -1.65 6.61 12.24
N GLY A 217 -2.32 7.33 13.16
CA GLY A 217 -2.00 8.73 13.39
C GLY A 217 -0.58 9.00 13.89
N SER A 218 0.02 8.07 14.65
CA SER A 218 1.42 8.17 15.04
C SER A 218 2.36 8.08 13.84
N CYS A 219 2.17 7.08 12.97
CA CYS A 219 2.97 6.94 11.74
C CYS A 219 2.78 8.13 10.79
N ASN A 220 1.56 8.66 10.69
CA ASN A 220 1.28 9.82 9.85
C ASN A 220 1.93 11.11 10.42
N ASN A 221 1.99 11.24 11.75
CA ASN A 221 2.79 12.28 12.40
C ASN A 221 4.30 12.15 12.11
N ILE A 222 4.85 10.92 12.09
CA ILE A 222 6.25 10.70 11.65
C ILE A 222 6.44 11.15 10.20
N ILE A 223 5.50 10.84 9.31
CA ILE A 223 5.52 11.29 7.91
C ILE A 223 5.48 12.83 7.83
N SER A 224 4.67 13.50 8.64
CA SER A 224 4.64 14.98 8.72
C SER A 224 6.00 15.53 9.13
N GLN A 225 6.57 15.03 10.23
CA GLN A 225 7.90 15.45 10.71
C GLN A 225 9.00 15.20 9.67
N PHE A 226 8.94 14.08 8.95
CA PHE A 226 9.88 13.79 7.86
C PHE A 226 9.78 14.81 6.73
N LYS A 227 8.56 15.15 6.30
CA LYS A 227 8.31 16.16 5.25
C LYS A 227 8.73 17.56 5.69
N GLU A 228 8.50 17.91 6.96
CA GLU A 228 8.94 19.17 7.54
C GLU A 228 10.46 19.28 7.59
N ARG A 229 11.14 18.18 7.97
CA ARG A 229 12.61 18.11 8.02
C ARG A 229 13.25 18.12 6.63
N TYR A 230 12.65 17.44 5.66
CA TYR A 230 13.17 17.31 4.30
C TYR A 230 12.14 17.77 3.24
N PRO A 231 11.88 19.09 3.12
CA PRO A 231 10.78 19.62 2.32
C PRO A 231 10.88 19.34 0.81
N ASN A 232 12.09 19.05 0.31
CA ASN A 232 12.33 18.75 -1.11
C ASN A 232 12.23 17.25 -1.44
N ILE A 233 11.99 16.38 -0.46
CA ILE A 233 11.69 14.97 -0.68
C ILE A 233 10.18 14.78 -0.82
N LYS A 234 9.76 14.23 -1.97
CA LYS A 234 8.36 13.88 -2.20
C LYS A 234 8.09 12.46 -1.72
N ILE A 235 7.24 12.32 -0.71
CA ILE A 235 6.80 11.03 -0.22
C ILE A 235 5.40 10.70 -0.76
N GLU A 236 5.27 9.52 -1.38
CA GLU A 236 4.00 8.89 -1.72
C GLU A 236 3.79 7.70 -0.77
N VAL A 237 2.59 7.58 -0.19
CA VAL A 237 2.26 6.47 0.71
C VAL A 237 1.17 5.62 0.08
N ILE A 238 1.45 4.33 -0.07
CA ILE A 238 0.54 3.33 -0.60
C ILE A 238 0.29 2.23 0.43
N HIS A 239 -0.91 1.68 0.44
CA HIS A 239 -1.25 0.63 1.40
C HIS A 239 -2.02 -0.55 0.77
N ASN A 240 -1.90 -1.73 1.37
CA ASN A 240 -2.64 -2.93 0.94
C ASN A 240 -3.98 -3.12 1.66
N GLY A 241 -4.55 -2.03 2.19
CA GLY A 241 -5.85 -2.06 2.86
C GLY A 241 -5.94 -2.96 4.10
N GLY A 242 -4.80 -3.34 4.69
CA GLY A 242 -4.72 -4.26 5.83
C GLY A 242 -4.64 -5.73 5.45
N GLU A 243 -4.60 -6.07 4.16
CA GLU A 243 -4.36 -7.43 3.67
C GLU A 243 -2.86 -7.73 3.71
N LEU A 244 -2.48 -8.84 4.35
CA LEU A 244 -1.07 -9.23 4.46
C LEU A 244 -0.63 -9.97 3.20
N ILE A 245 0.50 -9.57 2.62
CA ILE A 245 1.14 -10.23 1.49
C ILE A 245 1.76 -11.55 1.97
N ALA A 246 1.45 -12.65 1.28
CA ALA A 246 2.08 -13.93 1.53
C ALA A 246 3.55 -13.92 1.08
N PRO A 247 4.49 -14.54 1.82
CA PRO A 247 5.87 -14.70 1.40
C PRO A 247 5.97 -15.74 0.27
N LYS A 248 6.92 -15.50 -0.65
CA LYS A 248 7.06 -16.23 -1.93
C LYS A 248 7.18 -17.75 -1.81
N ASN A 249 7.69 -18.26 -0.68
CA ASN A 249 8.00 -19.68 -0.49
C ASN A 249 7.05 -20.39 0.50
N MET A 250 5.85 -19.86 0.77
CA MET A 250 4.94 -20.49 1.75
C MET A 250 4.36 -21.85 1.30
N SER A 251 4.44 -22.21 0.00
CA SER A 251 3.90 -23.47 -0.55
C SER A 251 4.77 -24.71 -0.33
N ASN A 252 6.04 -24.57 0.11
CA ASN A 252 6.95 -25.72 0.35
C ASN A 252 7.21 -25.99 1.84
N ILE A 253 6.44 -25.37 2.74
CA ILE A 253 6.64 -25.52 4.17
C ILE A 253 5.66 -26.56 4.70
N GLY A 254 5.90 -27.81 4.28
CA GLY A 254 5.23 -28.99 4.82
C GLY A 254 5.34 -29.04 6.34
N GLU A 255 4.26 -29.56 6.93
CA GLU A 255 4.16 -30.02 8.30
C GLU A 255 5.39 -30.87 8.68
N TYR A 256 6.18 -30.39 9.62
CA TYR A 256 7.04 -31.19 10.50
C TYR A 256 7.14 -30.46 11.84
#